data_AF-A0A7Z8PGX6-F1
#
_entry.id   AF-A0A7Z8PGX6-F1
#
_cell.length_a   1.000
_cell.length_b   1.000
_cell.length_c   1.000
_cell.angle_alpha   90.00
_cell.angle_beta   90.00
_cell.angle_gamma   90.00
#
_symmetry.space_group_name_H-M   'P 1'
#
loop_
_entity.id
_entity.type
_entity.pdbx_description
1 polymer ?
#
loop_
_entity_poly.entity_id
_entity_poly.type
_entity_poly.pdbx_seq_one_letter_code
_entity_poly.pdbx_strand_id
1 'polypeptide(L)'
;MRVIAPILLGGLLAACASPEQRCVRTAQADLVELDRQIAESERTLARGYRDRPEVAGRTTLHICAWPREPVLFCTQHTPRQPATREAVNVPAEQARLASLRAQRDGIAAAAARAMSACRAG
;
A
#
# COMPACT_ATOMS: atom_id res chain seq x y z
N MET A 1 -9.14 33.51 -50.41
CA MET A 1 -8.09 32.49 -50.16
C MET A 1 -8.00 32.33 -48.64
N ARG A 2 -8.49 31.24 -48.02
CA ARG A 2 -7.73 30.00 -47.68
C ARG A 2 -6.42 30.36 -46.97
N VAL A 3 -6.11 29.96 -45.72
CA VAL A 3 -6.18 28.63 -45.07
C VAL A 3 -6.09 28.85 -43.53
N ILE A 4 -7.08 28.43 -42.74
CA ILE A 4 -7.01 27.31 -41.76
C ILE A 4 -5.70 27.30 -40.94
N ALA A 5 -5.74 27.83 -39.71
CA ALA A 5 -4.75 27.54 -38.67
C ALA A 5 -5.43 27.06 -37.37
N PRO A 6 -5.98 25.84 -37.34
CA PRO A 6 -6.26 25.11 -36.12
C PRO A 6 -4.95 24.45 -35.64
N ILE A 7 -4.99 23.83 -34.47
CA ILE A 7 -3.91 22.98 -33.94
C ILE A 7 -2.77 23.77 -33.27
N LEU A 8 -3.06 24.44 -32.14
CA LEU A 8 -2.03 24.69 -31.12
C LEU A 8 -2.59 24.78 -29.68
N LEU A 9 -3.89 24.52 -29.51
CA LEU A 9 -4.58 24.59 -28.21
C LEU A 9 -5.11 23.22 -27.74
N GLY A 10 -4.52 22.11 -28.20
CA GLY A 10 -4.94 20.74 -27.86
C GLY A 10 -3.97 19.94 -26.97
N GLY A 11 -2.80 20.50 -26.63
CA GLY A 11 -1.67 19.71 -26.12
C GLY A 11 -1.45 19.65 -24.61
N LEU A 12 -2.17 20.42 -23.79
CA LEU A 12 -1.80 20.62 -22.37
C LEU A 12 -2.74 20.02 -21.31
N LEU A 13 -3.71 19.16 -21.66
CA LEU A 13 -4.67 18.61 -20.68
C LEU A 13 -4.68 17.09 -20.50
N ALA A 14 -3.75 16.34 -21.09
CA ALA A 14 -3.64 14.89 -20.87
C ALA A 14 -2.93 14.50 -19.54
N ALA A 15 -2.75 15.44 -18.60
CA ALA A 15 -2.13 15.18 -17.29
C ALA A 15 -3.14 14.72 -16.21
N CYS A 16 -4.44 14.68 -16.51
CA CYS A 16 -5.46 14.20 -15.57
C CYS A 16 -6.10 12.93 -16.14
N ALA A 17 -5.85 11.79 -15.50
CA ALA A 17 -6.57 10.55 -15.78
C ALA A 17 -8.07 10.82 -15.91
N SER A 18 -8.71 10.26 -16.95
CA SER A 18 -10.14 10.45 -17.17
C SER A 18 -10.95 9.98 -15.94
N PRO A 19 -12.17 10.51 -15.72
CA PRO A 19 -13.04 10.06 -14.64
C PRO A 19 -13.26 8.54 -14.66
N GLU A 20 -13.43 7.97 -15.87
CA GLU A 20 -13.52 6.53 -16.08
C GLU A 20 -12.26 5.79 -15.62
N GLN A 21 -11.07 6.25 -16.02
CA GLN A 21 -9.81 5.65 -15.61
C GLN A 21 -9.60 5.70 -14.08
N ARG A 22 -10.04 6.78 -13.43
CA ARG A 22 -10.03 6.88 -11.96
C ARG A 22 -10.98 5.86 -11.34
N CYS A 23 -12.20 5.74 -11.86
CA CYS A 23 -13.19 4.78 -11.38
C CYS A 23 -12.68 3.35 -11.47
N VAL A 24 -12.16 2.94 -12.64
CA VAL A 24 -11.61 1.59 -12.85
C VAL A 24 -10.45 1.30 -11.91
N ARG A 25 -9.54 2.26 -11.69
CA ARG A 25 -8.42 2.08 -10.75
C ARG A 25 -8.89 1.86 -9.32
N THR A 26 -9.90 2.61 -8.86
CA THR A 26 -10.47 2.41 -7.53
C THR A 26 -11.20 1.08 -7.44
N ALA A 27 -11.98 0.72 -8.46
CA ALA A 27 -12.74 -0.53 -8.50
C ALA A 27 -11.86 -1.81 -8.43
N GLN A 28 -10.63 -1.74 -8.92
CA GLN A 28 -9.68 -2.86 -8.89
C GLN A 28 -8.68 -2.83 -7.72
N ALA A 29 -8.68 -1.76 -6.92
CA ALA A 29 -7.62 -1.50 -5.93
C ALA A 29 -7.46 -2.67 -4.95
N ASP A 30 -8.57 -3.16 -4.40
CA ASP A 30 -8.58 -4.26 -3.44
C ASP A 30 -8.07 -5.57 -4.04
N LEU A 31 -8.43 -5.86 -5.30
CA LEU A 31 -7.95 -7.06 -5.99
C LEU A 31 -6.44 -6.99 -6.25
N VAL A 32 -5.94 -5.83 -6.69
CA VAL A 32 -4.51 -5.60 -6.92
C VAL A 32 -3.71 -5.74 -5.62
N GLU A 33 -4.23 -5.17 -4.53
CA GLU A 33 -3.60 -5.27 -3.22
C GLU A 33 -3.59 -6.71 -2.69
N LEU A 34 -4.69 -7.45 -2.86
CA LEU A 34 -4.76 -8.86 -2.50
C LEU A 34 -3.77 -9.71 -3.32
N ASP A 35 -3.72 -9.52 -4.64
CA ASP A 35 -2.78 -10.23 -5.52
C ASP A 35 -1.32 -9.92 -5.17
N ARG A 36 -1.02 -8.67 -4.79
CA ARG A 36 0.29 -8.27 -4.27
C ARG A 36 0.64 -9.02 -2.98
N GLN A 37 -0.31 -9.15 -2.06
CA GLN A 37 -0.09 -9.88 -0.80
C GLN A 37 0.11 -11.40 -1.04
N ILE A 38 -0.62 -11.99 -1.98
CA ILE A 38 -0.44 -13.38 -2.40
C ILE A 38 0.99 -13.57 -2.93
N ALA A 39 1.41 -12.73 -3.88
CA ALA A 39 2.74 -12.82 -4.48
C ALA A 39 3.86 -12.62 -3.44
N GLU A 40 3.68 -11.70 -2.49
CA GLU A 40 4.66 -11.51 -1.42
C GLU A 40 4.76 -12.72 -0.48
N SER A 41 3.62 -13.34 -0.15
CA SER A 41 3.59 -14.53 0.69
C SER A 41 4.22 -15.74 -0.02
N GLU A 42 3.97 -15.92 -1.31
CA GLU A 42 4.62 -16.94 -2.14
C GLU A 42 6.14 -16.76 -2.19
N ARG A 43 6.63 -15.52 -2.40
CA ARG A 43 8.06 -15.21 -2.36
C ARG A 43 8.66 -15.45 -0.98
N THR A 44 7.92 -15.09 0.07
CA THR A 44 8.31 -15.31 1.47
C THR A 44 8.52 -16.80 1.74
N LEU A 45 7.58 -17.65 1.32
CA LEU A 45 7.68 -19.10 1.45
C LEU A 45 8.83 -19.67 0.61
N ALA A 46 9.01 -19.18 -0.63
CA ALA A 46 10.08 -19.64 -1.51
C ALA A 46 11.48 -19.34 -0.97
N ARG A 47 11.67 -18.18 -0.33
CA ARG A 47 12.96 -17.77 0.24
C ARG A 47 13.18 -18.23 1.68
N GLY A 48 12.11 -18.52 2.43
CA GLY A 48 12.15 -19.01 3.81
C GLY A 48 12.41 -17.94 4.89
N TYR A 49 12.49 -16.66 4.50
CA TYR A 49 12.73 -15.55 5.43
C TYR A 49 11.98 -14.27 5.02
N ARG A 50 11.88 -13.30 5.93
CA ARG A 50 11.43 -11.93 5.66
C ARG A 50 12.55 -10.94 5.96
N ASP A 51 12.63 -9.89 5.16
CA ASP A 51 13.54 -8.79 5.44
C ASP A 51 12.88 -7.83 6.43
N ARG A 52 13.50 -7.64 7.59
CA ARG A 52 13.17 -6.57 8.54
C ARG A 52 13.95 -5.33 8.11
N PRO A 53 13.29 -4.22 7.78
CA PRO A 53 13.98 -2.99 7.44
C PRO A 53 14.74 -2.45 8.66
N GLU A 54 15.77 -1.66 8.38
CA GLU A 54 16.47 -0.92 9.43
C GLU A 54 15.52 0.09 10.11
N VAL A 55 15.57 0.14 11.45
CA VAL A 55 14.93 1.19 12.24
C VAL A 55 16.00 2.17 12.69
N ALA A 56 15.93 3.42 12.23
CA ALA A 56 16.84 4.46 12.70
C ALA A 56 16.67 4.69 14.21
N GLY A 57 17.79 4.86 14.91
CA GLY A 57 17.77 5.26 16.31
C GLY A 57 17.25 6.70 16.45
N ARG A 58 16.48 6.98 17.49
CA ARG A 58 15.95 8.32 17.76
C ARG A 58 15.93 8.63 19.25
N THR A 59 16.17 9.89 19.58
CA THR A 59 15.91 10.45 20.90
C THR A 59 14.73 11.38 20.77
N THR A 60 13.64 11.07 21.46
CA THR A 60 12.42 11.89 21.49
C THR A 60 12.31 12.60 22.83
N LEU A 61 12.03 13.90 22.81
CA LEU A 61 11.74 14.68 24.00
C LEU A 61 10.23 14.62 24.27
N HIS A 62 9.84 14.26 25.49
CA HIS A 62 8.46 14.21 25.93
C HIS A 62 8.27 15.01 27.22
N ILE A 63 7.04 15.46 27.45
CA ILE A 63 6.66 16.06 28.72
C ILE A 63 6.41 14.95 29.74
N CYS A 64 7.11 15.02 30.86
CA CYS A 64 6.84 14.25 32.07
C CYS A 64 6.17 15.17 33.08
N ALA A 65 4.98 14.79 33.57
CA ALA A 65 4.31 15.50 34.63
C ALA A 65 3.92 14.51 35.73
N TRP A 66 4.25 14.84 36.97
CA TRP A 66 3.80 14.14 38.17
C TRP A 66 2.81 15.04 38.94
N PRO A 67 1.86 14.46 39.71
CA PRO A 67 0.75 15.21 40.31
C PRO A 67 1.13 16.38 41.24
N ARG A 68 2.40 16.48 41.65
CA ARG A 68 2.90 17.52 42.57
C ARG A 68 4.22 18.16 42.12
N GLU A 69 4.64 17.95 40.88
CA GLU A 69 5.93 18.43 40.36
C GLU A 69 5.74 19.36 39.16
N PRO A 70 6.67 20.32 38.93
CA PRO A 70 6.65 21.13 37.73
C PRO A 70 6.74 20.26 36.48
N VAL A 71 6.21 20.77 35.37
CA VAL A 71 6.32 20.12 34.06
C VAL A 71 7.80 20.00 33.69
N LEU A 72 8.29 18.78 33.54
CA LEU A 72 9.67 18.48 33.16
C LEU A 72 9.72 17.91 31.74
N PHE A 73 10.86 18.10 31.07
CA PHE A 73 11.15 17.43 29.82
C PHE A 73 12.01 16.19 30.06
N CYS A 74 11.56 15.05 29.57
CA CYS A 74 12.30 13.80 29.59
C CYS A 74 12.70 13.40 28.18
N THR A 75 13.87 12.77 28.04
CA THR A 75 14.28 12.15 26.79
C THR A 75 14.01 10.64 26.82
N GLN A 76 13.34 10.13 25.79
CA GLN A 76 13.23 8.69 25.54
C GLN A 76 14.16 8.32 24.39
N HIS A 77 15.12 7.44 24.65
CA HIS A 77 16.02 6.92 23.63
C HIS A 77 15.49 5.60 23.06
N THR A 78 15.31 5.56 21.74
CA THR A 78 14.99 4.34 20.98
C THR A 78 16.24 3.93 20.19
N PRO A 79 16.88 2.79 20.47
CA PRO A 79 18.09 2.37 19.78
C PRO A 79 17.84 2.03 18.31
N ARG A 80 18.87 2.19 17.48
CA ARG A 80 18.88 1.74 16.08
C ARG A 80 18.74 0.23 16.03
N GLN A 81 17.93 -0.28 15.10
CA GLN A 81 17.80 -1.70 14.81
C GLN A 81 18.31 -1.95 13.38
N PRO A 82 19.36 -2.75 13.18
CA PRO A 82 19.87 -3.02 11.83
C PRO A 82 18.87 -3.83 11.00
N ALA A 83 18.96 -3.70 9.67
CA ALA A 83 18.20 -4.57 8.78
C ALA A 83 18.64 -6.03 8.98
N THR A 84 17.68 -6.95 9.09
CA THR A 84 17.95 -8.37 9.38
C THR A 84 17.01 -9.28 8.60
N ARG A 85 17.47 -10.51 8.30
CA ARG A 85 16.62 -11.56 7.76
C ARG A 85 16.02 -12.34 8.93
N GLU A 86 14.71 -12.42 8.97
CA GLU A 86 13.96 -13.16 9.97
C GLU A 86 13.45 -14.47 9.41
N ALA A 87 13.62 -15.55 10.16
CA ALA A 87 13.02 -16.84 9.81
C ALA A 87 11.49 -16.72 9.79
N VAL A 88 10.87 -17.32 8.79
CA VAL A 88 9.42 -17.35 8.64
C VAL A 88 8.86 -18.58 9.37
N ASN A 89 7.77 -18.38 10.11
CA ASN A 89 6.93 -19.49 10.55
C ASN A 89 6.16 -20.04 9.33
N VAL A 90 6.70 -21.09 8.72
CA VAL A 90 6.17 -21.68 7.47
C VAL A 90 4.70 -22.11 7.59
N PRO A 91 4.27 -22.85 8.63
CA PRO A 91 2.85 -23.19 8.81
C PRO A 91 1.93 -21.98 8.87
N ALA A 92 2.30 -20.95 9.65
CA ALA A 92 1.51 -19.73 9.76
C ALA A 92 1.43 -18.98 8.43
N GLU A 93 2.52 -18.94 7.68
CA GLU A 93 2.57 -18.27 6.38
C GLU A 93 1.77 -19.02 5.30
N GLN A 94 1.79 -20.35 5.30
CA GLN A 94 0.95 -21.17 4.43
C GLN A 94 -0.55 -20.97 4.74
N ALA A 95 -0.91 -20.91 6.02
CA ALA A 95 -2.29 -20.63 6.43
C ALA A 95 -2.74 -19.24 5.97
N ARG A 96 -1.86 -18.23 6.08
CA ARG A 96 -2.10 -16.89 5.55
C ARG A 96 -2.31 -16.93 4.03
N LEU A 97 -1.43 -17.58 3.27
CA LEU A 97 -1.55 -17.68 1.81
C LEU A 97 -2.86 -18.37 1.39
N ALA A 98 -3.24 -19.46 2.07
CA ALA A 98 -4.50 -20.15 1.82
C ALA A 98 -5.71 -19.23 2.05
N SER A 99 -5.70 -18.47 3.15
CA SER A 99 -6.75 -17.48 3.44
C SER A 99 -6.84 -16.38 2.38
N LEU A 100 -5.70 -15.86 1.91
CA LEU A 100 -5.68 -14.83 0.86
C LEU A 100 -6.26 -15.37 -0.46
N ARG A 101 -5.87 -16.60 -0.86
CA ARG A 101 -6.38 -17.25 -2.07
C ARG A 101 -7.88 -17.53 -1.98
N ALA A 102 -8.37 -17.97 -0.83
CA ALA A 102 -9.80 -18.22 -0.61
C ALA A 102 -10.67 -16.96 -0.77
N GLN A 103 -10.13 -15.78 -0.43
CA GLN A 103 -10.83 -14.49 -0.57
C GLN A 103 -10.83 -13.95 -2.01
N ARG A 104 -9.88 -14.40 -2.84
CA ARG A 104 -9.59 -13.81 -4.15
C ARG A 104 -10.77 -13.82 -5.09
N ASP A 105 -11.48 -14.94 -5.21
CA ASP A 105 -12.57 -15.08 -6.17
C ASP A 105 -13.74 -14.14 -5.85
N GLY A 106 -14.05 -13.96 -4.56
CA GLY A 106 -15.09 -13.04 -4.10
C GLY A 106 -14.72 -11.58 -4.41
N ILE A 107 -13.47 -11.19 -4.13
CA ILE A 107 -12.96 -9.84 -4.41
C ILE A 107 -12.86 -9.60 -5.92
N ALA A 108 -12.43 -10.59 -6.71
CA ALA A 108 -12.38 -10.50 -8.16
C ALA A 108 -13.77 -10.30 -8.77
N ALA A 109 -14.77 -11.04 -8.30
CA ALA A 109 -16.15 -10.86 -8.73
C ALA A 109 -16.72 -9.50 -8.33
N ALA A 110 -16.35 -8.96 -7.17
CA ALA A 110 -16.74 -7.61 -6.75
C ALA A 110 -16.08 -6.53 -7.63
N ALA A 111 -14.78 -6.64 -7.89
CA ALA A 111 -14.04 -5.73 -8.75
C ALA A 111 -14.61 -5.73 -10.19
N ALA A 112 -14.91 -6.90 -10.76
CA ALA A 112 -15.50 -7.01 -12.08
C ALA A 112 -16.86 -6.28 -12.18
N ARG A 113 -17.72 -6.43 -11.16
CA ARG A 113 -19.01 -5.72 -11.09
C ARG A 113 -18.80 -4.21 -11.00
N ALA A 114 -17.92 -3.75 -10.11
CA ALA A 114 -17.62 -2.33 -9.95
C ALA A 114 -17.03 -1.70 -11.23
N MET A 115 -16.14 -2.41 -11.92
CA MET A 115 -15.59 -1.97 -13.22
C MET A 115 -16.66 -1.87 -14.30
N SER A 116 -17.64 -2.77 -14.32
CA SER A 116 -18.75 -2.69 -15.28
C SER A 116 -19.61 -1.46 -15.05
N ALA A 117 -19.85 -1.10 -13.79
CA ALA A 117 -20.57 0.13 -13.42
C ALA A 117 -19.80 1.39 -13.87
N CYS A 118 -18.46 1.39 -13.83
CA CYS A 118 -17.65 2.52 -14.30
C CYS A 118 -17.80 2.82 -15.80
N ARG A 119 -18.18 1.83 -16.63
CA ARG A 119 -18.39 2.03 -18.08
C ARG A 119 -19.81 2.41 -18.45
N ALA A 120 -20.74 2.28 -17.50
CA ALA A 120 -22.17 2.50 -17.72
C ALA A 120 -22.66 3.88 -17.23
N GLY A 121 -21.80 4.66 -16.57
CA GLY A 121 -22.08 6.02 -16.08
C GLY A 121 -21.02 7.02 -16.53
#